data_AF-A0A091V1C1-F1
#
_entry.id   AF-A0A091V1C1-F1
#
_cell.length_a   1.000
_cell.length_b   1.000
_cell.length_c   1.000
_cell.angle_alpha   90.00
_cell.angle_beta   90.00
_cell.angle_gamma   90.00
#
_symmetry.space_group_name_H-M   'P 1'
#
loop_
_entity.id
_entity.type
_entity.pdbx_description
1 polymer ?
#
loop_
_entity_poly.entity_id
_entity_poly.type
_entity_poly.pdbx_seq_one_letter_code
_entity_poly.pdbx_strand_id
1 'polypeptide(L)'
;ANALFNIWIKYKPRLPEWYYNEKLLKVGDSLTQIKEYKLALLQCYGRYLQQFISVNLDDIIDDVHRFKSTFFPNGFRDKNAALTFHALQERNVCIYQMVCSSDRNLQNQESLQTCFNVLSSLRLTMQVALPQENLCWLIYNGTIHIYTICRHLMMRGQSAKVLEYLLWASICMESSIPLLSVHYLTWRATLYTAVCQCYFDCQAGIHGEIFARRGLIKIDELKQLENTSSSLENSETKKIFREATLKMSVMIFKRAVFESRRKPKSYFRPKLKVSLKEAKNLSWPRTTTERLLTEMFDGAAAQFLAILEALSDSSRHVLHPTPPVPDEIEIRDVISELFFAGLEILSGKLTLNFQRLLYPVMQMLGEKGVSGDAAVKFIKLAFSYEEWDVFDSAIEFVVNFLQAQDDPTWKKAEMELKLLTLMRPLLFPRKFKHGFSISENNTKEARMPDGSEKKEAFRKGSLKHGEPSHDLMILATTVFSCVSTSKQNIQPDKEILVDVIMFLWQKCKTGLQRIQKSGSDCLKYIHKYKAYQWVHVLWMINEVIPKSSIADTNVVMFAEVTLRLSAILENVADS
;
A
#
# COMPACT_ATOMS: atom_id res chain seq x y z
N ALA A 1 -28.45 6.04 27.59
CA ALA A 1 -27.53 7.19 27.55
C ALA A 1 -28.12 8.46 28.18
N ASN A 2 -29.25 8.98 27.67
CA ASN A 2 -29.81 10.28 28.10
C ASN A 2 -30.10 10.41 29.61
N ALA A 3 -30.54 9.35 30.29
CA ALA A 3 -30.81 9.41 31.73
C ALA A 3 -29.58 9.73 32.59
N LEU A 4 -28.42 9.13 32.28
CA LEU A 4 -27.15 9.39 32.99
C LEU A 4 -26.66 10.83 32.77
N PHE A 5 -26.77 11.35 31.55
CA PHE A 5 -26.41 12.73 31.26
C PHE A 5 -27.39 13.75 31.85
N ASN A 6 -28.68 13.41 31.94
CA ASN A 6 -29.66 14.23 32.66
C ASN A 6 -29.36 14.32 34.16
N ILE A 7 -28.89 13.22 34.76
CA ILE A 7 -28.39 13.23 36.13
C ILE A 7 -27.19 14.16 36.25
N TRP A 8 -26.22 14.07 35.34
CA TRP A 8 -25.06 14.96 35.31
C TRP A 8 -25.42 16.44 35.21
N ILE A 9 -26.35 16.80 34.32
CA ILE A 9 -26.83 18.18 34.16
C ILE A 9 -27.49 18.67 35.45
N LYS A 10 -28.31 17.81 36.08
CA LYS A 10 -28.99 18.14 37.35
C LYS A 10 -28.01 18.41 38.50
N TYR A 11 -26.88 17.70 38.54
CA TYR A 11 -25.88 17.85 39.59
C TYR A 11 -24.76 18.86 39.27
N LYS A 12 -24.63 19.33 38.01
CA LYS A 12 -23.65 20.36 37.61
C LYS A 12 -23.61 21.58 38.55
N PRO A 13 -24.73 22.25 38.90
CA PRO A 13 -24.68 23.43 39.77
C PRO A 13 -24.30 23.12 41.23
N ARG A 14 -24.25 21.83 41.61
CA ARG A 14 -23.92 21.36 42.97
C ARG A 14 -22.47 20.89 43.10
N LEU A 15 -21.70 20.88 42.02
CA LEU A 15 -20.31 20.42 41.98
C LEU A 15 -19.36 21.58 41.69
N PRO A 16 -18.14 21.57 42.24
CA PRO A 16 -17.10 22.50 41.82
C PRO A 16 -16.82 22.37 40.32
N GLU A 17 -16.68 23.50 39.63
CA GLU A 17 -16.55 23.54 38.17
C GLU A 17 -15.34 22.74 37.65
N TRP A 18 -14.18 22.89 38.30
CA TRP A 18 -12.96 22.15 37.96
C TRP A 18 -13.18 20.62 38.05
N TYR A 19 -13.87 20.15 39.10
CA TYR A 19 -14.12 18.73 39.34
C TYR A 19 -15.11 18.17 38.31
N TYR A 20 -16.18 18.93 38.04
CA TYR A 20 -17.17 18.57 37.04
C TYR A 20 -16.51 18.42 35.66
N ASN A 21 -15.71 19.41 35.26
CA ASN A 21 -15.03 19.44 33.98
C ASN A 21 -14.02 18.30 33.82
N GLU A 22 -13.19 18.05 34.83
CA GLU A 22 -12.23 16.94 34.82
C GLU A 22 -12.95 15.58 34.68
N LYS A 23 -14.02 15.36 35.45
CA LYS A 23 -14.80 14.12 35.35
C LYS A 23 -15.50 13.99 34.00
N LEU A 24 -16.00 15.09 33.43
CA LEU A 24 -16.71 15.08 32.14
C LEU A 24 -15.81 14.54 31.03
N LEU A 25 -14.56 15.02 31.00
CA LEU A 25 -13.56 14.58 30.02
C LEU A 25 -13.15 13.13 30.25
N LYS A 26 -12.96 12.68 31.51
CA LYS A 26 -12.68 11.28 31.83
C LYS A 26 -13.79 10.31 31.38
N VAL A 27 -15.05 10.72 31.49
CA VAL A 27 -16.18 9.95 30.94
C VAL A 27 -16.11 9.94 29.41
N GLY A 28 -15.75 11.07 28.79
CA GLY A 28 -15.46 11.14 27.36
C GLY A 28 -14.39 10.12 26.94
N ASP A 29 -13.27 10.07 27.65
CA ASP A 29 -12.16 9.15 27.35
C ASP A 29 -12.61 7.69 27.46
N SER A 30 -13.43 7.37 28.47
CA SER A 30 -14.00 6.03 28.66
C SER A 30 -14.95 5.66 27.52
N LEU A 31 -15.76 6.60 27.04
CA LEU A 31 -16.65 6.40 25.88
C LEU A 31 -15.85 6.18 24.59
N THR A 32 -14.77 6.95 24.39
CA THR A 32 -13.85 6.78 23.26
C THR A 32 -13.20 5.40 23.28
N GLN A 33 -12.80 4.89 24.45
CA GLN A 33 -12.23 3.54 24.61
C GLN A 33 -13.21 2.43 24.21
N ILE A 34 -14.51 2.58 24.47
CA ILE A 34 -15.55 1.64 24.03
C ILE A 34 -16.10 1.96 22.63
N LYS A 35 -15.46 2.87 21.89
CA LYS A 35 -15.79 3.29 20.51
C LYS A 35 -17.14 4.02 20.35
N GLU A 36 -17.67 4.59 21.43
CA GLU A 36 -18.88 5.41 21.43
C GLU A 36 -18.57 6.88 21.11
N TYR A 37 -17.93 7.12 19.96
CA TYR A 37 -17.37 8.42 19.57
C TYR A 37 -18.42 9.54 19.48
N LYS A 38 -19.62 9.22 18.97
CA LYS A 38 -20.70 10.21 18.87
C LYS A 38 -21.18 10.69 20.24
N LEU A 39 -21.26 9.79 21.22
CA LEU A 39 -21.64 10.13 22.58
C LEU A 39 -20.52 10.91 23.28
N ALA A 40 -19.26 10.47 23.15
CA ALA A 40 -18.11 11.18 23.69
C ALA A 40 -18.02 12.63 23.15
N LEU A 41 -18.21 12.80 21.84
CA LEU A 41 -18.24 14.09 21.17
C LEU A 41 -19.37 14.99 21.70
N LEU A 42 -20.62 14.54 21.63
CA LEU A 42 -21.78 15.39 21.90
C LEU A 42 -21.98 15.66 23.40
N GLN A 43 -21.74 14.66 24.25
CA GLN A 43 -22.11 14.73 25.66
C GLN A 43 -20.95 15.10 26.58
N CYS A 44 -19.71 14.92 26.14
CA CYS A 44 -18.50 15.21 26.91
C CYS A 44 -17.67 16.33 26.28
N TYR A 45 -16.85 16.06 25.26
CA TYR A 45 -15.88 17.02 24.73
C TYR A 45 -16.54 18.28 24.15
N GLY A 46 -17.58 18.11 23.31
CA GLY A 46 -18.35 19.21 22.76
C GLY A 46 -19.06 20.01 23.83
N ARG A 47 -19.65 19.35 24.83
CA ARG A 47 -20.32 20.02 25.97
C ARG A 47 -19.32 20.81 26.82
N TYR A 48 -18.10 20.30 27.02
CA TYR A 48 -17.04 21.05 27.69
C TYR A 48 -16.73 22.34 26.91
N LEU A 49 -16.53 22.23 25.60
CA LEU A 49 -16.14 23.34 24.73
C LEU A 49 -17.24 24.38 24.50
N GLN A 50 -18.52 23.99 24.58
CA GLN A 50 -19.67 24.90 24.50
C GLN A 50 -19.67 26.00 25.58
N GLN A 51 -18.88 25.85 26.64
CA GLN A 51 -18.72 26.87 27.68
C GLN A 51 -17.98 28.11 27.17
N PHE A 52 -17.18 27.96 26.10
CA PHE A 52 -16.38 29.03 25.51
C PHE A 52 -17.03 29.65 24.27
N ILE A 53 -17.75 28.85 23.48
CA ILE A 53 -18.33 29.26 22.19
C ILE A 53 -19.72 28.67 21.99
N SER A 54 -20.65 29.51 21.50
CA SER A 54 -22.00 29.11 21.06
C SER A 54 -22.13 28.85 19.55
N VAL A 55 -21.10 29.18 18.75
CA VAL A 55 -21.02 29.05 17.28
C VAL A 55 -20.20 27.82 16.87
N ASN A 56 -20.19 27.43 15.59
CA ASN A 56 -19.39 26.30 15.14
C ASN A 56 -17.89 26.58 15.32
N LEU A 57 -17.17 25.61 15.90
CA LEU A 57 -15.74 25.69 16.21
C LEU A 57 -14.88 25.87 14.95
N ASP A 58 -15.42 25.47 13.80
CA ASP A 58 -14.75 25.51 12.51
C ASP A 58 -14.56 26.96 11.99
N ASP A 59 -15.34 27.93 12.49
CA ASP A 59 -15.26 29.35 12.11
C ASP A 59 -14.09 30.12 12.78
N ILE A 60 -13.36 29.46 13.68
CA ILE A 60 -12.29 30.06 14.50
C ILE A 60 -10.91 29.51 14.12
N ILE A 61 -10.85 28.52 13.22
CA ILE A 61 -9.62 27.78 12.89
C ILE A 61 -8.58 28.66 12.17
N ASP A 62 -9.00 29.74 11.51
CA ASP A 62 -8.11 30.58 10.71
C ASP A 62 -7.40 31.70 11.50
N ASP A 63 -7.75 31.93 12.77
CA ASP A 63 -7.19 33.03 13.57
C ASP A 63 -6.67 32.55 14.94
N VAL A 64 -5.34 32.49 15.06
CA VAL A 64 -4.63 32.08 16.29
C VAL A 64 -4.94 33.00 17.47
N HIS A 65 -5.08 34.31 17.24
CA HIS A 65 -5.37 35.27 18.31
C HIS A 65 -6.78 35.10 18.82
N ARG A 66 -7.76 34.98 17.91
CA ARG A 66 -9.15 34.70 18.25
C ARG A 66 -9.29 33.34 18.94
N PHE A 67 -8.59 32.32 18.49
CA PHE A 67 -8.56 31.01 19.14
C PHE A 67 -8.04 31.10 20.59
N LYS A 68 -6.92 31.81 20.80
CA LYS A 68 -6.33 32.00 22.14
C LYS A 68 -7.26 32.77 23.07
N SER A 69 -7.81 33.90 22.63
CA SER A 69 -8.68 34.72 23.48
C SER A 69 -9.98 34.02 23.85
N THR A 70 -10.46 33.15 22.96
CA THR A 70 -11.73 32.43 23.16
C THR A 70 -11.57 31.23 24.10
N PHE A 71 -10.57 30.36 23.88
CA PHE A 71 -10.40 29.13 24.65
C PHE A 71 -9.52 29.27 25.89
N PHE A 72 -8.67 30.31 25.93
CA PHE A 72 -7.71 30.53 27.01
C PHE A 72 -7.78 31.96 27.54
N PRO A 73 -8.96 32.47 27.95
CA PRO A 73 -9.12 33.85 28.42
C PRO A 73 -8.28 34.14 29.68
N ASN A 74 -8.06 33.13 30.53
CA ASN A 74 -7.27 33.22 31.75
C ASN A 74 -5.78 32.89 31.54
N GLY A 75 -5.35 32.68 30.29
CA GLY A 75 -4.00 32.27 29.92
C GLY A 75 -3.70 30.78 30.14
N PHE A 76 -2.48 30.37 29.79
CA PHE A 76 -2.07 28.96 29.74
C PHE A 76 -1.65 28.35 31.08
N ARG A 77 -1.46 29.18 32.12
CA ARG A 77 -1.15 28.73 33.49
C ARG A 77 -2.41 28.35 34.27
N ASP A 78 -3.59 28.55 33.70
CA ASP A 78 -4.85 28.13 34.31
C ASP A 78 -4.91 26.61 34.42
N LYS A 79 -5.50 26.11 35.51
CA LYS A 79 -5.62 24.66 35.78
C LYS A 79 -6.47 23.96 34.73
N ASN A 80 -7.40 24.69 34.10
CA ASN A 80 -8.26 24.16 33.05
C ASN A 80 -7.62 24.20 31.65
N ALA A 81 -6.49 24.89 31.44
CA ALA A 81 -5.87 25.01 30.12
C ALA A 81 -5.53 23.64 29.52
N ALA A 82 -4.94 22.75 30.33
CA ALA A 82 -4.64 21.37 29.91
C ALA A 82 -5.92 20.58 29.54
N LEU A 83 -6.99 20.74 30.32
CA LEU A 83 -8.29 20.12 30.05
C LEU A 83 -8.90 20.64 28.74
N THR A 84 -8.74 21.94 28.45
CA THR A 84 -9.22 22.55 27.20
C THR A 84 -8.45 22.05 25.99
N PHE A 85 -7.13 21.98 26.06
CA PHE A 85 -6.34 21.36 24.97
C PHE A 85 -6.72 19.90 24.74
N HIS A 86 -6.88 19.12 25.81
CA HIS A 86 -7.33 17.72 25.75
C HIS A 86 -8.70 17.60 25.06
N ALA A 87 -9.67 18.40 25.49
CA ALA A 87 -11.01 18.38 24.92
C ALA A 87 -11.02 18.76 23.42
N LEU A 88 -10.18 19.71 23.00
CA LEU A 88 -10.03 20.10 21.59
C LEU A 88 -9.43 18.96 20.75
N GLN A 89 -8.39 18.28 21.23
CA GLN A 89 -7.79 17.14 20.54
C GLN A 89 -8.77 15.96 20.45
N GLU A 90 -9.38 15.56 21.57
CA GLU A 90 -10.27 14.40 21.58
C GLU A 90 -11.58 14.63 20.83
N ARG A 91 -12.09 15.87 20.78
CA ARG A 91 -13.17 16.26 19.86
C ARG A 91 -12.80 15.89 18.42
N ASN A 92 -11.61 16.30 17.98
CA ASN A 92 -11.11 16.08 16.63
C ASN A 92 -10.91 14.60 16.32
N VAL A 93 -10.42 13.82 17.30
CA VAL A 93 -10.33 12.35 17.19
C VAL A 93 -11.71 11.73 17.01
N CYS A 94 -12.71 12.13 17.82
CA CYS A 94 -14.07 11.60 17.70
C CYS A 94 -14.69 11.91 16.34
N ILE A 95 -14.51 13.12 15.81
CA ILE A 95 -15.00 13.51 14.48
C ILE A 95 -14.37 12.62 13.40
N TYR A 96 -13.05 12.44 13.43
CA TYR A 96 -12.36 11.56 12.47
C TYR A 96 -12.84 10.11 12.56
N GLN A 97 -13.01 9.56 13.77
CA GLN A 97 -13.48 8.19 13.94
C GLN A 97 -14.93 8.01 13.49
N MET A 98 -15.78 9.02 13.67
CA MET A 98 -17.14 9.03 13.10
C MET A 98 -17.09 9.01 11.58
N VAL A 99 -16.21 9.81 10.94
CA VAL A 99 -16.00 9.78 9.49
C VAL A 99 -15.56 8.38 9.04
N CYS A 100 -14.60 7.75 9.71
CA CYS A 100 -14.16 6.39 9.39
C CYS A 100 -15.26 5.33 9.60
N SER A 101 -16.20 5.56 10.52
CA SER A 101 -17.32 4.66 10.77
C SER A 101 -18.38 4.74 9.65
N SER A 102 -18.60 5.93 9.09
CA SER A 102 -19.54 6.13 7.97
C SER A 102 -18.93 5.89 6.60
N ASP A 103 -17.67 6.27 6.40
CA ASP A 103 -16.93 6.20 5.15
C ASP A 103 -15.49 5.72 5.41
N ARG A 104 -15.36 4.41 5.59
CA ARG A 104 -14.08 3.75 5.94
C ARG A 104 -12.98 3.99 4.91
N ASN A 105 -13.35 4.20 3.64
CA ASN A 105 -12.41 4.33 2.54
C ASN A 105 -12.23 5.77 2.07
N LEU A 106 -12.86 6.75 2.73
CA LEU A 106 -12.84 8.18 2.35
C LEU A 106 -13.11 8.37 0.85
N GLN A 107 -14.22 7.81 0.38
CA GLN A 107 -14.68 7.96 -0.99
C GLN A 107 -15.50 9.24 -1.18
N ASN A 108 -16.18 9.70 -0.13
CA ASN A 108 -17.01 10.89 -0.16
C ASN A 108 -16.16 12.15 -0.01
N GLN A 109 -16.44 13.15 -0.85
CA GLN A 109 -15.73 14.43 -0.84
C GLN A 109 -15.93 15.20 0.48
N GLU A 110 -17.12 15.11 1.09
CA GLU A 110 -17.42 15.73 2.38
C GLU A 110 -16.61 15.09 3.51
N SER A 111 -16.45 13.77 3.50
CA SER A 111 -15.61 13.04 4.45
C SER A 111 -14.14 13.44 4.32
N LEU A 112 -13.64 13.61 3.09
CA LEU A 112 -12.29 14.15 2.85
C LEU A 112 -12.13 15.57 3.39
N GLN A 113 -13.09 16.46 3.11
CA GLN A 113 -13.04 17.84 3.60
C GLN A 113 -13.06 17.90 5.13
N THR A 114 -13.89 17.06 5.77
CA THR A 114 -13.96 16.95 7.22
C THR A 114 -12.61 16.54 7.81
N CYS A 115 -11.91 15.57 7.19
CA CYS A 115 -10.56 15.17 7.62
C CYS A 115 -9.55 16.32 7.53
N PHE A 116 -9.62 17.16 6.49
CA PHE A 116 -8.75 18.34 6.39
C PHE A 116 -9.08 19.37 7.48
N ASN A 117 -10.36 19.64 7.74
CA ASN A 117 -10.76 20.56 8.82
C ASN A 117 -10.25 20.06 10.19
N VAL A 118 -10.34 18.75 10.44
CA VAL A 118 -9.77 18.12 11.65
C VAL A 118 -8.26 18.31 11.72
N LEU A 119 -7.53 18.13 10.63
CA LEU A 119 -6.08 18.36 10.58
C LEU A 119 -5.71 19.83 10.85
N SER A 120 -6.44 20.79 10.28
CA SER A 120 -6.24 22.22 10.53
C SER A 120 -6.48 22.56 12.01
N SER A 121 -7.55 22.02 12.60
CA SER A 121 -7.85 22.19 14.03
C SER A 121 -6.79 21.59 14.96
N LEU A 122 -6.30 20.37 14.65
CA LEU A 122 -5.22 19.73 15.40
C LEU A 122 -3.92 20.54 15.32
N ARG A 123 -3.55 20.99 14.12
CA ARG A 123 -2.38 21.85 13.89
C ARG A 123 -2.46 23.12 14.72
N LEU A 124 -3.59 23.83 14.68
CA LEU A 124 -3.80 25.06 15.44
C LEU A 124 -3.69 24.81 16.96
N THR A 125 -4.35 23.77 17.45
CA THR A 125 -4.30 23.38 18.87
C THR A 125 -2.85 23.12 19.31
N MET A 126 -2.07 22.39 18.51
CA MET A 126 -0.66 22.14 18.78
C MET A 126 0.19 23.40 18.68
N GLN A 127 -0.05 24.30 17.74
CA GLN A 127 0.67 25.57 17.60
C GLN A 127 0.56 26.43 18.87
N VAL A 128 -0.61 26.41 19.51
CA VAL A 128 -0.84 27.14 20.76
C VAL A 128 -0.23 26.41 21.97
N ALA A 129 -0.25 25.07 21.97
CA ALA A 129 0.32 24.27 23.06
C ALA A 129 1.86 24.18 23.04
N LEU A 130 2.50 24.28 21.87
CA LEU A 130 3.93 23.98 21.67
C LEU A 130 4.88 24.75 22.61
N PRO A 131 4.67 26.05 22.90
CA PRO A 131 5.53 26.78 23.82
C PRO A 131 5.43 26.34 25.29
N GLN A 132 4.44 25.51 25.64
CA GLN A 132 4.19 25.06 27.02
C GLN A 132 4.83 23.67 27.22
N GLU A 133 6.04 23.62 27.78
CA GLU A 133 6.80 22.37 27.94
C GLU A 133 6.07 21.30 28.77
N ASN A 134 5.30 21.71 29.78
CA ASN A 134 4.48 20.82 30.61
C ASN A 134 3.34 20.14 29.83
N LEU A 135 3.04 20.63 28.62
CA LEU A 135 2.02 20.09 27.72
C LEU A 135 2.63 19.31 26.55
N CYS A 136 3.92 18.95 26.61
CA CYS A 136 4.58 18.18 25.55
C CYS A 136 3.87 16.85 25.21
N TRP A 137 3.16 16.24 26.17
CA TRP A 137 2.35 15.05 25.94
C TRP A 137 1.19 15.30 24.95
N LEU A 138 0.59 16.49 24.95
CA LEU A 138 -0.42 16.89 23.95
C LEU A 138 0.20 17.09 22.58
N ILE A 139 1.44 17.57 22.51
CA ILE A 139 2.18 17.68 21.25
C ILE A 139 2.43 16.28 20.68
N TYR A 140 2.94 15.37 21.51
CA TYR A 140 3.15 13.98 21.11
C TYR A 140 1.86 13.32 20.60
N ASN A 141 0.77 13.37 21.37
CA ASN A 141 -0.53 12.81 20.96
C ASN A 141 -1.05 13.45 19.68
N GLY A 142 -0.94 14.78 19.57
CA GLY A 142 -1.32 15.52 18.37
C GLY A 142 -0.58 15.04 17.12
N THR A 143 0.72 14.74 17.22
CA THR A 143 1.48 14.17 16.08
C THR A 143 0.99 12.78 15.68
N ILE A 144 0.58 11.95 16.65
CA ILE A 144 -0.03 10.63 16.37
C ILE A 144 -1.32 10.81 15.59
N HIS A 145 -2.21 11.68 16.05
CA HIS A 145 -3.49 11.92 15.38
C HIS A 145 -3.30 12.49 13.97
N ILE A 146 -2.43 13.49 13.81
CA ILE A 146 -2.08 14.04 12.49
C ILE A 146 -1.55 12.92 11.58
N TYR A 147 -0.58 12.14 12.06
CA TYR A 147 -0.02 11.02 11.27
C TYR A 147 -1.11 10.03 10.86
N THR A 148 -1.98 9.59 11.78
CA THR A 148 -3.03 8.61 11.48
C THR A 148 -3.96 9.09 10.37
N ILE A 149 -4.41 10.35 10.44
CA ILE A 149 -5.30 10.94 9.43
C ILE A 149 -4.55 11.12 8.11
N CYS A 150 -3.33 11.66 8.16
CA CYS A 150 -2.49 11.86 6.97
C CYS A 150 -2.20 10.54 6.26
N ARG A 151 -1.89 9.45 6.98
CA ARG A 151 -1.66 8.13 6.36
C ARG A 151 -2.88 7.64 5.60
N HIS A 152 -4.08 7.81 6.16
CA HIS A 152 -5.31 7.45 5.46
C HIS A 152 -5.50 8.28 4.18
N LEU A 153 -5.26 9.59 4.25
CA LEU A 153 -5.37 10.50 3.11
C LEU A 153 -4.27 10.28 2.05
N MET A 154 -3.05 9.91 2.43
CA MET A 154 -1.97 9.52 1.52
C MET A 154 -2.40 8.33 0.65
N MET A 155 -3.03 7.32 1.26
CA MET A 155 -3.56 6.16 0.52
C MET A 155 -4.67 6.53 -0.47
N ARG A 156 -5.25 7.73 -0.37
CA ARG A 156 -6.24 8.30 -1.30
C ARG A 156 -5.62 9.28 -2.30
N GLY A 157 -4.30 9.32 -2.41
CA GLY A 157 -3.57 10.20 -3.33
C GLY A 157 -3.53 11.67 -2.91
N GLN A 158 -3.85 11.99 -1.65
CA GLN A 158 -3.82 13.38 -1.16
C GLN A 158 -2.46 13.79 -0.57
N SER A 159 -1.37 13.08 -0.91
CA SER A 159 -0.02 13.28 -0.38
C SER A 159 0.48 14.73 -0.48
N ALA A 160 0.14 15.44 -1.57
CA ALA A 160 0.49 16.86 -1.74
C ALA A 160 -0.13 17.77 -0.68
N LYS A 161 -1.39 17.54 -0.30
CA LYS A 161 -2.11 18.37 0.68
C LYS A 161 -1.72 18.04 2.11
N VAL A 162 -1.43 16.79 2.41
CA VAL A 162 -1.10 16.36 3.79
C VAL A 162 0.36 16.59 4.18
N LEU A 163 1.23 16.84 3.20
CA LEU A 163 2.67 17.07 3.40
C LEU A 163 2.93 18.17 4.43
N GLU A 164 2.19 19.29 4.39
CA GLU A 164 2.39 20.40 5.33
C GLU A 164 2.14 19.99 6.80
N TYR A 165 1.17 19.10 7.03
CA TYR A 165 0.80 18.64 8.37
C TYR A 165 1.83 17.67 8.93
N LEU A 166 2.38 16.79 8.08
CA LEU A 166 3.46 15.87 8.46
C LEU A 166 4.78 16.60 8.72
N LEU A 167 5.10 17.63 7.93
CA LEU A 167 6.23 18.53 8.19
C LEU A 167 6.04 19.25 9.52
N TRP A 168 4.86 19.80 9.77
CA TRP A 168 4.52 20.44 11.03
C TRP A 168 4.70 19.49 12.22
N ALA A 169 4.14 18.28 12.14
CA ALA A 169 4.28 17.27 13.18
C ALA A 169 5.75 16.91 13.47
N SER A 170 6.58 16.80 12.42
CA SER A 170 8.02 16.56 12.54
C SER A 170 8.73 17.70 13.28
N ILE A 171 8.44 18.95 12.90
CA ILE A 171 9.02 20.14 13.54
C ILE A 171 8.58 20.26 15.00
N CYS A 172 7.33 19.94 15.34
CA CYS A 172 6.85 19.96 16.72
C CYS A 172 7.62 19.00 17.63
N MET A 173 7.90 17.78 17.16
CA MET A 173 8.70 16.81 17.91
C MET A 173 10.14 17.29 18.13
N GLU A 174 10.69 18.06 17.19
CA GLU A 174 12.06 18.57 17.25
C GLU A 174 12.19 19.84 18.08
N SER A 175 11.11 20.64 18.15
CA SER A 175 11.09 21.92 18.87
C SER A 175 10.83 21.73 20.37
N SER A 176 10.29 20.58 20.77
CA SER A 176 9.96 20.28 22.16
C SER A 176 11.08 19.46 22.81
N ILE A 177 11.84 20.08 23.72
CA ILE A 177 12.98 19.45 24.42
C ILE A 177 12.62 18.09 25.04
N PRO A 178 11.48 17.92 25.76
CA PRO A 178 11.10 16.62 26.32
C PRO A 178 10.92 15.49 25.29
N LEU A 179 10.68 15.84 24.03
CA LEU A 179 10.42 14.89 22.93
C LEU A 179 11.65 14.58 22.08
N LEU A 180 12.81 15.18 22.40
CA LEU A 180 14.08 14.98 21.68
C LEU A 180 14.84 13.73 22.12
N SER A 181 14.43 13.06 23.20
CA SER A 181 15.12 11.88 23.73
C SER A 181 15.02 10.66 22.80
N VAL A 182 15.87 9.66 23.03
CA VAL A 182 15.89 8.39 22.29
C VAL A 182 14.54 7.67 22.35
N HIS A 183 13.81 7.80 23.46
CA HIS A 183 12.50 7.16 23.65
C HIS A 183 11.52 7.49 22.50
N TYR A 184 11.58 8.71 21.97
CA TYR A 184 10.69 9.16 20.89
C TYR A 184 11.33 9.08 19.49
N LEU A 185 12.55 8.55 19.37
CA LEU A 185 13.29 8.52 18.10
C LEU A 185 12.61 7.65 17.05
N THR A 186 12.10 6.47 17.42
CA THR A 186 11.35 5.59 16.51
C THR A 186 10.13 6.28 15.92
N TRP A 187 9.44 7.09 16.72
CA TRP A 187 8.29 7.87 16.26
C TRP A 187 8.70 9.01 15.32
N ARG A 188 9.74 9.78 15.68
CA ARG A 188 10.30 10.83 14.80
C ARG A 188 10.73 10.27 13.45
N ALA A 189 11.43 9.13 13.43
CA ALA A 189 11.83 8.46 12.19
C ALA A 189 10.62 8.04 11.35
N THR A 190 9.53 7.61 11.98
CA THR A 190 8.26 7.27 11.30
C THR A 190 7.62 8.50 10.64
N LEU A 191 7.60 9.64 11.33
CA LEU A 191 7.13 10.92 10.75
C LEU A 191 8.02 11.34 9.58
N TYR A 192 9.34 11.24 9.72
CA TYR A 192 10.27 11.56 8.64
C TYR A 192 10.05 10.69 7.40
N THR A 193 9.85 9.39 7.58
CA THR A 193 9.54 8.48 6.47
C THR A 193 8.24 8.86 5.78
N ALA A 194 7.20 9.27 6.50
CA ALA A 194 5.94 9.70 5.90
C ALA A 194 6.09 11.00 5.09
N VAL A 195 6.91 11.95 5.55
CA VAL A 195 7.26 13.16 4.79
C VAL A 195 8.00 12.78 3.49
N CYS A 196 9.01 11.91 3.58
CA CYS A 196 9.73 11.43 2.39
C CYS A 196 8.78 10.75 1.40
N GLN A 197 7.89 9.87 1.88
CA GLN A 197 6.89 9.21 1.04
C GLN A 197 5.97 10.22 0.35
N CYS A 198 5.50 11.26 1.04
CA CYS A 198 4.72 12.32 0.39
C CYS A 198 5.49 13.00 -0.76
N TYR A 199 6.79 13.30 -0.56
CA TYR A 199 7.60 13.83 -1.65
C TYR A 199 7.74 12.86 -2.82
N PHE A 200 7.90 11.56 -2.56
CA PHE A 200 7.95 10.55 -3.62
C PHE A 200 6.63 10.43 -4.37
N ASP A 201 5.50 10.38 -3.67
CA ASP A 201 4.15 10.34 -4.27
C ASP A 201 3.91 11.57 -5.16
N CYS A 202 4.41 12.73 -4.76
CA CYS A 202 4.32 13.99 -5.49
C CYS A 202 5.36 14.12 -6.63
N GLN A 203 6.08 13.05 -7.00
CA GLN A 203 7.14 13.07 -8.02
C GLN A 203 8.28 14.06 -7.72
N ALA A 204 8.45 14.42 -6.45
CA ALA A 204 9.43 15.37 -5.94
C ALA A 204 10.58 14.65 -5.21
N GLY A 205 11.08 13.54 -5.79
CA GLY A 205 12.01 12.61 -5.11
C GLY A 205 13.31 13.25 -4.61
N ILE A 206 13.79 14.33 -5.23
CA ILE A 206 14.96 15.08 -4.75
C ILE A 206 14.72 15.68 -3.35
N HIS A 207 13.53 16.23 -3.12
CA HIS A 207 13.15 16.78 -1.81
C HIS A 207 12.97 15.66 -0.78
N GLY A 208 12.44 14.51 -1.20
CA GLY A 208 12.36 13.31 -0.37
C GLY A 208 13.74 12.83 0.11
N GLU A 209 14.73 12.76 -0.80
CA GLU A 209 16.10 12.39 -0.47
C GLU A 209 16.78 13.43 0.44
N ILE A 210 16.66 14.72 0.13
CA ILE A 210 17.24 15.81 0.95
C ILE A 210 16.67 15.75 2.37
N PHE A 211 15.36 15.56 2.52
CA PHE A 211 14.71 15.45 3.81
C PHE A 211 15.20 14.22 4.59
N ALA A 212 15.35 13.06 3.93
CA ALA A 212 15.87 11.85 4.55
C ALA A 212 17.32 12.01 5.04
N ARG A 213 18.19 12.66 4.25
CA ARG A 213 19.57 13.00 4.65
C ARG A 213 19.59 13.93 5.87
N ARG A 214 18.71 14.93 5.90
CA ARG A 214 18.53 15.81 7.06
C ARG A 214 18.06 15.03 8.30
N GLY A 215 17.16 14.06 8.13
CA GLY A 215 16.76 13.13 9.19
C GLY A 215 17.92 12.29 9.72
N LEU A 216 18.80 11.76 8.85
CA LEU A 216 20.01 11.04 9.28
C LEU A 216 20.96 11.90 10.09
N ILE A 217 21.19 13.16 9.68
CA ILE A 217 22.04 14.09 10.43
C ILE A 217 21.47 14.29 11.85
N LYS A 218 20.15 14.45 11.99
CA LYS A 218 19.49 14.57 13.30
C LYS A 218 19.59 13.31 14.16
N ILE A 219 19.50 12.13 13.55
CA ILE A 219 19.69 10.85 14.24
C ILE A 219 21.14 10.74 14.75
N ASP A 220 22.12 11.15 13.94
CA ASP A 220 23.53 11.09 14.31
C ASP A 220 23.89 12.10 15.40
N GLU A 221 23.38 13.34 15.33
CA GLU A 221 23.50 14.35 16.39
C GLU A 221 23.03 13.77 17.74
N LEU A 222 21.85 13.15 17.77
CA LEU A 222 21.32 12.52 18.99
C LEU A 222 22.18 11.34 19.46
N LYS A 223 22.68 10.53 18.53
CA LYS A 223 23.55 9.39 18.84
C LYS A 223 24.86 9.85 19.49
N GLN A 224 25.44 10.94 19.01
CA GLN A 224 26.65 11.54 19.59
C GLN A 224 26.37 12.03 21.02
N LEU A 225 25.26 12.74 21.24
CA LEU A 225 24.85 13.21 22.57
C LEU A 225 24.65 12.07 23.57
N GLU A 226 24.03 10.97 23.15
CA GLU A 226 23.81 9.79 24.00
C GLU A 226 25.12 9.07 24.34
N ASN A 227 26.05 8.96 23.38
CA ASN A 227 27.36 8.36 23.62
C ASN A 227 28.21 9.18 24.60
N THR A 228 28.05 10.51 24.62
CA THR A 228 28.72 11.38 25.62
C THR A 228 28.06 11.29 27.00
N SER A 229 26.76 11.01 27.06
CA SER A 229 25.96 11.06 28.29
C SER A 229 25.84 9.72 29.02
N SER A 230 26.02 8.58 28.33
CA SER A 230 25.80 7.24 28.88
C SER A 230 27.08 6.43 29.05
N SER A 231 27.31 5.85 30.24
CA SER A 231 28.46 4.99 30.55
C SER A 231 28.21 3.49 30.28
N LEU A 232 26.96 3.11 29.98
CA LEU A 232 26.56 1.74 29.66
C LEU A 232 25.85 1.68 28.30
N GLU A 233 26.37 0.86 27.38
CA GLU A 233 25.72 0.59 26.11
C GLU A 233 24.44 -0.24 26.30
N ASN A 234 23.26 0.41 26.25
CA ASN A 234 21.99 -0.31 26.25
C ASN A 234 21.73 -0.96 24.86
N SER A 235 21.52 -2.28 24.85
CA SER A 235 21.16 -3.05 23.65
C SER A 235 19.88 -2.53 22.97
N GLU A 236 18.91 -2.05 23.74
CA GLU A 236 17.65 -1.50 23.24
C GLU A 236 17.86 -0.18 22.50
N THR A 237 18.65 0.74 23.07
CA THR A 237 19.03 2.01 22.44
C THR A 237 19.71 1.78 21.10
N LYS A 238 20.61 0.78 20.99
CA LYS A 238 21.25 0.40 19.72
C LYS A 238 20.23 -0.06 18.67
N LYS A 239 19.19 -0.80 19.08
CA LYS A 239 18.10 -1.22 18.17
C LYS A 239 17.31 -0.03 17.66
N ILE A 240 16.97 0.92 18.54
CA ILE A 240 16.23 2.15 18.18
C ILE A 240 17.01 2.98 17.16
N PHE A 241 18.31 3.20 17.39
CA PHE A 241 19.16 3.91 16.43
C PHE A 241 19.28 3.16 15.09
N ARG A 242 19.47 1.83 15.12
CA ARG A 242 19.55 1.01 13.91
C ARG A 242 18.26 1.10 13.09
N GLU A 243 17.11 1.01 13.74
CA GLU A 243 15.80 1.14 13.08
C GLU A 243 15.61 2.53 12.45
N ALA A 244 15.91 3.60 13.20
CA ALA A 244 15.78 4.97 12.72
C ALA A 244 16.70 5.26 11.52
N THR A 245 17.97 4.83 11.60
CA THR A 245 18.92 4.93 10.49
C THR A 245 18.45 4.15 9.27
N LEU A 246 17.99 2.90 9.46
CA LEU A 246 17.48 2.07 8.37
C LEU A 246 16.32 2.75 7.63
N LYS A 247 15.34 3.31 8.36
CA LYS A 247 14.20 4.04 7.80
C LYS A 247 14.65 5.18 6.88
N MET A 248 15.65 5.97 7.28
CA MET A 248 16.14 7.08 6.45
C MET A 248 17.02 6.59 5.29
N SER A 249 17.90 5.62 5.51
CA SER A 249 18.74 5.04 4.46
C SER A 249 17.92 4.44 3.33
N VAL A 250 16.80 3.76 3.64
CA VAL A 250 15.87 3.23 2.64
C VAL A 250 15.25 4.36 1.80
N MET A 251 14.84 5.47 2.41
CA MET A 251 14.31 6.64 1.68
C MET A 251 15.37 7.29 0.76
N ILE A 252 16.63 7.32 1.18
CA ILE A 252 17.73 7.82 0.35
C ILE A 252 17.99 6.87 -0.83
N PHE A 253 18.07 5.57 -0.55
CA PHE A 253 18.35 4.54 -1.55
C PHE A 253 17.29 4.54 -2.66
N LYS A 254 16.01 4.73 -2.31
CA LYS A 254 14.87 4.78 -3.25
C LYS A 254 15.14 5.68 -4.46
N ARG A 255 15.80 6.84 -4.27
CA ARG A 255 16.22 7.72 -5.37
C ARG A 255 17.65 7.44 -5.84
N ALA A 256 18.59 7.30 -4.90
CA ALA A 256 20.01 7.23 -5.20
C ALA A 256 20.37 6.07 -6.15
N VAL A 257 19.67 4.94 -6.05
CA VAL A 257 19.92 3.77 -6.89
C VAL A 257 19.70 4.06 -8.38
N PHE A 258 18.66 4.82 -8.72
CA PHE A 258 18.37 5.23 -10.09
C PHE A 258 19.24 6.40 -10.55
N GLU A 259 19.41 7.40 -9.68
CA GLU A 259 20.15 8.61 -10.06
C GLU A 259 21.65 8.37 -10.24
N SER A 260 22.24 7.41 -9.50
CA SER A 260 23.64 7.01 -9.69
C SER A 260 23.94 6.53 -11.12
N ARG A 261 22.91 6.08 -11.84
CA ARG A 261 22.97 5.59 -13.22
C ARG A 261 22.57 6.63 -14.25
N ARG A 262 21.78 7.65 -13.87
CA ARG A 262 21.46 8.82 -14.69
C ARG A 262 22.64 9.81 -14.70
N LYS A 263 23.66 9.57 -15.53
CA LYS A 263 24.71 10.55 -15.81
C LYS A 263 24.47 11.29 -17.14
N PRO A 264 24.96 12.54 -17.29
CA PRO A 264 24.65 13.40 -18.44
C PRO A 264 25.13 12.79 -19.76
N LYS A 265 24.39 13.07 -20.84
CA LYS A 265 24.48 12.53 -22.22
C LYS A 265 25.83 12.65 -22.96
N SER A 266 26.95 12.93 -22.28
CA SER A 266 28.24 13.29 -22.88
C SER A 266 29.26 12.14 -23.00
N TYR A 267 29.12 11.05 -22.24
CA TYR A 267 30.12 9.99 -22.25
C TYR A 267 29.53 8.65 -22.67
N PHE A 268 29.78 8.27 -23.93
CA PHE A 268 29.60 6.92 -24.42
C PHE A 268 30.38 5.94 -23.53
N ARG A 269 29.67 5.06 -22.83
CA ARG A 269 30.29 3.94 -22.12
C ARG A 269 30.33 2.72 -23.05
N PRO A 270 31.42 1.95 -23.09
CA PRO A 270 31.39 0.60 -23.64
C PRO A 270 30.35 -0.21 -22.85
N LYS A 271 29.38 -0.81 -23.56
CA LYS A 271 28.36 -1.68 -22.97
C LYS A 271 29.05 -2.93 -22.41
N LEU A 272 29.54 -2.89 -21.17
CA LEU A 272 29.80 -4.13 -20.43
C LEU A 272 28.44 -4.66 -19.93
N LYS A 273 27.67 -5.18 -20.88
CA LYS A 273 26.44 -5.92 -20.63
C LYS A 273 26.88 -7.25 -20.04
N VAL A 274 27.14 -7.30 -18.72
CA VAL A 274 27.16 -8.60 -18.03
C VAL A 274 25.74 -9.11 -18.20
N SER A 275 25.54 -10.13 -19.05
CA SER A 275 24.21 -10.68 -19.20
C SER A 275 23.78 -11.20 -17.82
N LEU A 276 22.56 -10.91 -17.37
CA LEU A 276 22.05 -11.43 -16.07
C LEU A 276 22.16 -12.97 -15.99
N LYS A 277 22.30 -13.65 -17.15
CA LYS A 277 22.59 -15.08 -17.27
C LYS A 277 24.06 -15.43 -16.99
N GLU A 278 25.03 -14.62 -17.42
CA GLU A 278 26.46 -14.76 -17.08
C GLU A 278 26.77 -14.35 -15.63
N ALA A 279 26.00 -13.40 -15.08
CA ALA A 279 26.15 -12.93 -13.70
C ALA A 279 25.83 -14.00 -12.64
N LYS A 280 25.04 -15.03 -12.99
CA LYS A 280 24.69 -16.14 -12.07
C LYS A 280 25.90 -16.90 -11.51
N ASN A 281 27.02 -16.88 -12.22
CA ASN A 281 28.25 -17.61 -11.84
C ASN A 281 29.26 -16.73 -11.07
N LEU A 282 28.97 -15.44 -10.90
CA LEU A 282 29.85 -14.50 -10.19
C LEU A 282 29.43 -14.41 -8.72
N SER A 283 30.40 -14.21 -7.83
CA SER A 283 30.14 -13.96 -6.41
C SER A 283 29.43 -12.62 -6.22
N TRP A 284 28.40 -12.62 -5.38
CA TRP A 284 27.76 -11.39 -4.91
C TRP A 284 28.77 -10.47 -4.18
N PRO A 285 28.76 -9.13 -4.38
CA PRO A 285 27.92 -8.33 -5.28
C PRO A 285 28.53 -8.16 -6.69
N ARG A 286 27.70 -8.21 -7.72
CA ARG A 286 28.11 -8.27 -9.13
C ARG A 286 27.84 -6.96 -9.85
N THR A 287 26.65 -6.40 -9.66
CA THR A 287 26.23 -5.17 -10.32
C THR A 287 26.55 -3.93 -9.47
N THR A 288 26.44 -2.74 -10.07
CA THR A 288 26.59 -1.50 -9.29
C THR A 288 25.45 -1.32 -8.30
N THR A 289 24.24 -1.79 -8.65
CA THR A 289 23.07 -1.77 -7.77
C THR A 289 23.29 -2.65 -6.54
N GLU A 290 23.80 -3.87 -6.73
CA GLU A 290 24.11 -4.80 -5.64
C GLU A 290 25.24 -4.29 -4.73
N ARG A 291 26.25 -3.62 -5.31
CA ARG A 291 27.32 -2.96 -4.56
C ARG A 291 26.78 -1.84 -3.68
N LEU A 292 25.99 -0.92 -4.24
CA LEU A 292 25.36 0.16 -3.46
C LEU A 292 24.45 -0.40 -2.36
N LEU A 293 23.71 -1.47 -2.65
CA LEU A 293 22.85 -2.15 -1.68
C LEU A 293 23.65 -2.73 -0.51
N THR A 294 24.80 -3.34 -0.80
CA THR A 294 25.70 -3.92 0.22
C THR A 294 26.45 -2.83 1.01
N GLU A 295 26.79 -1.71 0.38
CA GLU A 295 27.43 -0.56 1.03
C GLU A 295 26.48 0.16 2.01
N MET A 296 25.17 0.20 1.71
CA MET A 296 24.20 0.94 2.52
C MET A 296 23.48 0.10 3.59
N PHE A 297 23.40 -1.22 3.42
CA PHE A 297 22.54 -2.07 4.27
C PHE A 297 23.19 -3.38 4.72
N ASP A 298 23.17 -3.58 6.03
CA ASP A 298 23.61 -4.82 6.66
C ASP A 298 22.45 -5.81 6.81
N GLY A 299 22.53 -6.90 6.05
CA GLY A 299 21.66 -8.07 6.18
C GLY A 299 20.52 -8.12 5.16
N ALA A 300 20.12 -9.35 4.82
CA ALA A 300 19.16 -9.65 3.76
C ALA A 300 17.80 -8.94 3.93
N ALA A 301 17.27 -8.83 5.15
CA ALA A 301 15.99 -8.18 5.40
C ALA A 301 16.02 -6.67 5.10
N ALA A 302 17.10 -5.97 5.49
CA ALA A 302 17.27 -4.55 5.22
C ALA A 302 17.46 -4.28 3.73
N GLN A 303 18.26 -5.12 3.07
CA GLN A 303 18.49 -5.08 1.63
C GLN A 303 17.19 -5.32 0.85
N PHE A 304 16.39 -6.31 1.25
CA PHE A 304 15.11 -6.60 0.61
C PHE A 304 14.09 -5.47 0.80
N LEU A 305 14.04 -4.86 2.00
CA LEU A 305 13.21 -3.69 2.25
C LEU A 305 13.60 -2.51 1.35
N ALA A 306 14.90 -2.27 1.17
CA ALA A 306 15.39 -1.21 0.30
C ALA A 306 15.03 -1.46 -1.18
N ILE A 307 15.13 -2.70 -1.65
CA ILE A 307 14.68 -3.10 -2.99
C ILE A 307 13.17 -2.87 -3.16
N LEU A 308 12.36 -3.34 -2.21
CA LEU A 308 10.91 -3.17 -2.25
C LEU A 308 10.51 -1.71 -2.31
N GLU A 309 11.15 -0.88 -1.49
CA GLU A 309 10.82 0.53 -1.44
C GLU A 309 11.29 1.28 -2.69
N ALA A 310 12.46 0.93 -3.25
CA ALA A 310 12.96 1.46 -4.52
C ALA A 310 12.02 1.14 -5.69
N LEU A 311 11.46 -0.07 -5.72
CA LEU A 311 10.53 -0.52 -6.75
C LEU A 311 9.08 -0.07 -6.51
N SER A 312 8.75 0.42 -5.32
CA SER A 312 7.38 0.85 -4.98
C SER A 312 7.07 2.21 -5.57
N ASP A 313 6.09 2.26 -6.46
CA ASP A 313 5.50 3.48 -7.02
C ASP A 313 4.00 3.49 -6.71
N SER A 314 3.53 4.50 -5.99
CA SER A 314 2.12 4.65 -5.59
C SER A 314 1.19 4.91 -6.76
N SER A 315 1.72 5.34 -7.91
CA SER A 315 0.93 5.55 -9.12
C SER A 315 0.74 4.29 -9.95
N ARG A 316 1.52 3.22 -9.69
CA ARG A 316 1.54 1.99 -10.49
C ARG A 316 0.54 0.95 -10.00
N HIS A 317 -0.49 0.66 -10.81
CA HIS A 317 -1.42 -0.45 -10.56
C HIS A 317 -0.87 -1.79 -11.03
N VAL A 318 -1.31 -2.88 -10.39
CA VAL A 318 -0.77 -4.23 -10.62
C VAL A 318 -1.15 -4.77 -12.01
N LEU A 319 -2.42 -4.66 -12.41
CA LEU A 319 -2.92 -5.22 -13.69
C LEU A 319 -2.94 -4.17 -14.82
N HIS A 320 -2.91 -2.88 -14.48
CA HIS A 320 -2.77 -1.76 -15.41
C HIS A 320 -1.53 -0.93 -15.06
N PRO A 321 -0.33 -1.28 -15.57
CA PRO A 321 0.90 -0.57 -15.24
C PRO A 321 0.94 0.81 -15.92
N THR A 322 0.20 1.76 -15.35
CA THR A 322 0.33 3.20 -15.57
C THR A 322 1.08 3.79 -14.40
N PRO A 323 2.14 4.59 -14.57
CA PRO A 323 2.77 4.95 -15.84
C PRO A 323 3.49 3.74 -16.49
N PRO A 324 3.66 3.75 -17.83
CA PRO A 324 4.45 2.72 -18.51
C PRO A 324 5.86 2.66 -17.92
N VAL A 325 6.50 1.48 -18.01
CA VAL A 325 7.91 1.33 -17.59
C VAL A 325 8.75 2.40 -18.30
N PRO A 326 9.62 3.15 -17.58
CA PRO A 326 10.43 4.19 -18.20
C PRO A 326 11.19 3.69 -19.43
N ASP A 327 11.18 4.48 -20.52
CA ASP A 327 11.88 4.14 -21.77
C ASP A 327 13.41 4.28 -21.65
N GLU A 328 13.89 4.97 -20.61
CA GLU A 328 15.32 5.06 -20.29
C GLU A 328 15.89 3.67 -20.00
N ILE A 329 16.76 3.19 -20.89
CA ILE A 329 17.40 1.88 -20.81
C ILE A 329 18.15 1.73 -19.49
N GLU A 330 18.80 2.80 -19.01
CA GLU A 330 19.54 2.82 -17.76
C GLU A 330 18.64 2.54 -16.55
N ILE A 331 17.40 3.06 -16.55
CA ILE A 331 16.44 2.82 -15.47
C ILE A 331 15.92 1.39 -15.54
N ARG A 332 15.59 0.90 -16.75
CA ARG A 332 15.15 -0.48 -16.93
C ARG A 332 16.21 -1.47 -16.45
N ASP A 333 17.49 -1.23 -16.74
CA ASP A 333 18.58 -2.06 -16.24
C ASP A 333 18.60 -2.09 -14.71
N VAL A 334 18.46 -0.94 -14.04
CA VAL A 334 18.38 -0.88 -12.56
C VAL A 334 17.18 -1.65 -12.03
N ILE A 335 16.01 -1.54 -12.67
CA ILE A 335 14.80 -2.28 -12.28
C ILE A 335 15.07 -3.79 -12.35
N SER A 336 15.60 -4.29 -13.47
CA SER A 336 15.91 -5.72 -13.63
C SER A 336 17.01 -6.18 -12.66
N GLU A 337 18.03 -5.36 -12.39
CA GLU A 337 19.06 -5.63 -11.38
C GLU A 337 18.45 -5.74 -9.96
N LEU A 338 17.53 -4.84 -9.60
CA LEU A 338 16.82 -4.85 -8.30
C LEU A 338 15.94 -6.10 -8.14
N PHE A 339 15.21 -6.51 -9.18
CA PHE A 339 14.41 -7.73 -9.15
C PHE A 339 15.28 -8.99 -9.07
N PHE A 340 16.40 -9.01 -9.78
CA PHE A 340 17.33 -10.13 -9.70
C PHE A 340 17.94 -10.27 -8.30
N ALA A 341 18.39 -9.15 -7.71
CA ALA A 341 18.84 -9.08 -6.33
C ALA A 341 17.77 -9.54 -5.33
N GLY A 342 16.53 -9.07 -5.50
CA GLY A 342 15.41 -9.43 -4.63
C GLY A 342 15.09 -10.93 -4.70
N LEU A 343 15.12 -11.52 -5.90
CA LEU A 343 14.88 -12.96 -6.08
C LEU A 343 15.97 -13.80 -5.39
N GLU A 344 17.24 -13.38 -5.47
CA GLU A 344 18.33 -14.10 -4.81
C GLU A 344 18.25 -14.02 -3.29
N ILE A 345 17.89 -12.86 -2.75
CA ILE A 345 17.64 -12.69 -1.31
C ILE A 345 16.47 -13.58 -0.87
N LEU A 346 15.36 -13.56 -1.62
CA LEU A 346 14.15 -14.33 -1.32
C LEU A 346 14.38 -15.85 -1.40
N SER A 347 15.16 -16.31 -2.38
CA SER A 347 15.48 -17.73 -2.57
C SER A 347 16.53 -18.28 -1.59
N GLY A 348 17.10 -17.45 -0.71
CA GLY A 348 18.09 -17.88 0.29
C GLY A 348 19.47 -18.21 -0.30
N LYS A 349 19.73 -17.91 -1.58
CA LYS A 349 21.03 -18.18 -2.23
C LYS A 349 22.19 -17.39 -1.62
N LEU A 350 21.90 -16.27 -0.96
CA LEU A 350 22.89 -15.48 -0.22
C LEU A 350 23.34 -16.14 1.10
N THR A 351 22.66 -17.19 1.59
CA THR A 351 22.86 -17.70 2.95
C THR A 351 23.41 -19.12 3.04
N LEU A 352 23.56 -19.84 1.93
CA LEU A 352 23.98 -21.25 1.97
C LEU A 352 25.07 -21.56 0.93
N ASN A 353 26.33 -21.41 1.35
CA ASN A 353 27.26 -22.51 1.11
C ASN A 353 26.77 -23.68 1.98
N PHE A 354 26.58 -24.84 1.35
CA PHE A 354 26.12 -26.14 1.86
C PHE A 354 24.63 -26.50 1.68
N GLN A 355 24.47 -27.62 0.95
CA GLN A 355 23.27 -28.42 0.65
C GLN A 355 22.26 -28.54 1.81
N ARG A 356 21.00 -28.15 1.58
CA ARG A 356 19.80 -29.01 1.70
C ARG A 356 18.49 -28.26 1.37
N LEU A 357 17.58 -29.01 0.76
CA LEU A 357 16.27 -28.65 0.23
C LEU A 357 15.28 -28.10 1.28
N LEU A 358 14.42 -27.17 0.81
CA LEU A 358 13.14 -26.66 1.34
C LEU A 358 13.05 -26.10 2.79
N TYR A 359 13.76 -26.63 3.77
CA TYR A 359 13.66 -26.20 5.18
C TYR A 359 14.22 -24.79 5.49
N PRO A 360 15.28 -24.26 4.83
CA PRO A 360 15.83 -22.94 5.15
C PRO A 360 14.93 -21.76 4.75
N VAL A 361 14.03 -21.95 3.77
CA VAL A 361 13.17 -20.89 3.21
C VAL A 361 12.12 -20.43 4.23
N MET A 362 11.56 -21.35 5.01
CA MET A 362 10.60 -21.04 6.08
C MET A 362 11.26 -20.27 7.24
N GLN A 363 12.57 -20.46 7.48
CA GLN A 363 13.34 -19.75 8.50
C GLN A 363 13.81 -18.36 8.04
N MET A 364 13.89 -18.13 6.72
CA MET A 364 14.11 -16.82 6.12
C MET A 364 12.81 -16.03 5.97
N LEU A 365 11.65 -16.69 5.90
CA LEU A 365 10.33 -16.07 5.99
C LEU A 365 9.83 -16.00 7.44
N GLY A 366 10.54 -15.23 8.28
CA GLY A 366 10.15 -14.98 9.68
C GLY A 366 11.27 -15.10 10.70
N GLU A 367 11.16 -14.29 11.76
CA GLU A 367 12.08 -14.02 12.90
C GLU A 367 13.47 -13.41 12.61
N LYS A 368 14.15 -13.69 11.48
CA LYS A 368 15.40 -12.98 11.09
C LYS A 368 15.57 -12.68 9.59
N GLY A 369 14.53 -12.89 8.75
CA GLY A 369 14.58 -12.66 7.30
C GLY A 369 13.41 -11.85 6.70
N VAL A 370 13.11 -12.07 5.42
CA VAL A 370 12.09 -11.35 4.63
C VAL A 370 10.68 -11.72 5.09
N SER A 371 9.77 -10.77 5.34
CA SER A 371 8.40 -11.11 5.76
C SER A 371 7.54 -11.66 4.61
N GLY A 372 6.51 -12.46 4.92
CA GLY A 372 5.55 -12.97 3.94
C GLY A 372 4.86 -11.85 3.16
N ASP A 373 4.44 -10.77 3.84
CA ASP A 373 3.86 -9.60 3.20
C ASP A 373 4.83 -8.91 2.22
N ALA A 374 6.11 -8.82 2.60
CA ALA A 374 7.16 -8.26 1.76
C ALA A 374 7.35 -9.11 0.49
N ALA A 375 7.34 -10.44 0.62
CA ALA A 375 7.43 -11.36 -0.52
C ALA A 375 6.22 -11.29 -1.45
N VAL A 376 4.99 -11.22 -0.91
CA VAL A 376 3.77 -11.03 -1.70
C VAL A 376 3.81 -9.69 -2.44
N LYS A 377 4.22 -8.61 -1.77
CA LYS A 377 4.39 -7.29 -2.41
C LYS A 377 5.44 -7.35 -3.53
N PHE A 378 6.55 -8.05 -3.32
CA PHE A 378 7.60 -8.22 -4.33
C PHE A 378 7.09 -8.91 -5.60
N ILE A 379 6.28 -9.97 -5.46
CA ILE A 379 5.68 -10.67 -6.60
C ILE A 379 4.71 -9.77 -7.36
N LYS A 380 3.86 -9.02 -6.65
CA LYS A 380 2.94 -8.04 -7.27
C LYS A 380 3.70 -6.97 -8.05
N LEU A 381 4.82 -6.48 -7.50
CA LEU A 381 5.70 -5.55 -8.19
C LEU A 381 6.31 -6.19 -9.45
N ALA A 382 6.83 -7.42 -9.37
CA ALA A 382 7.40 -8.13 -10.51
C ALA A 382 6.37 -8.28 -11.65
N PHE A 383 5.12 -8.59 -11.30
CA PHE A 383 4.02 -8.62 -12.26
C PHE A 383 3.79 -7.23 -12.91
N SER A 384 3.71 -6.17 -12.10
CA SER A 384 3.44 -4.81 -12.58
C SER A 384 4.56 -4.23 -13.46
N TYR A 385 5.80 -4.71 -13.31
CA TYR A 385 6.95 -4.33 -14.14
C TYR A 385 7.18 -5.28 -15.32
N GLU A 386 6.33 -6.31 -15.49
CA GLU A 386 6.46 -7.38 -16.48
C GLU A 386 7.78 -8.18 -16.39
N GLU A 387 8.35 -8.31 -15.20
CA GLU A 387 9.58 -9.08 -14.92
C GLU A 387 9.24 -10.56 -14.75
N TRP A 388 8.88 -11.19 -15.87
CA TRP A 388 8.29 -12.53 -15.93
C TRP A 388 9.16 -13.65 -15.36
N ASP A 389 10.47 -13.61 -15.64
CA ASP A 389 11.40 -14.63 -15.13
C ASP A 389 11.45 -14.61 -13.60
N VAL A 390 11.39 -13.41 -13.00
CA VAL A 390 11.37 -13.22 -11.55
C VAL A 390 10.01 -13.60 -10.98
N PHE A 391 8.92 -13.17 -11.61
CA PHE A 391 7.56 -13.52 -11.20
C PHE A 391 7.37 -15.05 -11.13
N ASP A 392 7.73 -15.77 -12.21
CA ASP A 392 7.57 -17.22 -12.28
C ASP A 392 8.41 -17.96 -11.27
N SER A 393 9.66 -17.52 -11.10
CA SER A 393 10.54 -18.11 -10.11
C SER A 393 10.00 -17.87 -8.70
N ALA A 394 9.61 -16.64 -8.35
CA ALA A 394 9.20 -16.27 -6.99
C ALA A 394 7.83 -16.83 -6.59
N ILE A 395 6.88 -16.90 -7.52
CA ILE A 395 5.48 -17.24 -7.19
C ILE A 395 5.33 -18.68 -6.70
N GLU A 396 6.07 -19.62 -7.29
CA GLU A 396 6.05 -21.02 -6.84
C GLU A 396 6.51 -21.13 -5.38
N PHE A 397 7.61 -20.46 -5.02
CA PHE A 397 8.14 -20.48 -3.66
C PHE A 397 7.16 -19.85 -2.65
N VAL A 398 6.61 -18.68 -2.97
CA VAL A 398 5.75 -17.94 -2.04
C VAL A 398 4.40 -18.62 -1.88
N VAL A 399 3.77 -19.14 -2.94
CA VAL A 399 2.49 -19.85 -2.83
C VAL A 399 2.65 -21.11 -1.97
N ASN A 400 3.71 -21.89 -2.19
CA ASN A 400 4.00 -23.07 -1.37
C ASN A 400 4.21 -22.69 0.11
N PHE A 401 4.88 -21.58 0.39
CA PHE A 401 5.04 -21.07 1.75
C PHE A 401 3.69 -20.67 2.38
N LEU A 402 2.86 -19.90 1.67
CA LEU A 402 1.57 -19.44 2.18
C LEU A 402 0.63 -20.62 2.48
N GLN A 403 0.62 -21.63 1.61
CA GLN A 403 -0.18 -22.84 1.80
C GLN A 403 0.31 -23.70 2.98
N ALA A 404 1.62 -23.74 3.23
CA ALA A 404 2.19 -24.51 4.34
C ALA A 404 1.88 -23.91 5.73
N GLN A 405 1.53 -22.62 5.81
CA GLN A 405 1.27 -21.94 7.10
C GLN A 405 -0.15 -22.15 7.62
N ASP A 406 -1.11 -22.58 6.79
CA ASP A 406 -2.54 -22.78 7.14
C ASP A 406 -3.20 -21.60 7.92
N ASP A 407 -2.62 -20.40 7.86
CA ASP A 407 -3.10 -19.23 8.59
C ASP A 407 -4.17 -18.49 7.77
N PRO A 408 -5.36 -18.20 8.35
CA PRO A 408 -6.42 -17.45 7.66
C PRO A 408 -5.99 -16.06 7.16
N THR A 409 -4.95 -15.46 7.73
CA THR A 409 -4.41 -14.16 7.29
C THR A 409 -3.84 -14.20 5.87
N TRP A 410 -3.28 -15.35 5.45
CA TRP A 410 -2.66 -15.49 4.12
C TRP A 410 -3.64 -15.81 2.99
N LYS A 411 -4.87 -16.20 3.31
CA LYS A 411 -5.88 -16.54 2.30
C LYS A 411 -6.15 -15.42 1.31
N LYS A 412 -6.12 -14.16 1.77
CA LYS A 412 -6.26 -13.00 0.89
C LYS A 412 -5.12 -12.96 -0.14
N ALA A 413 -3.88 -13.08 0.33
CA ALA A 413 -2.70 -13.07 -0.53
C ALA A 413 -2.69 -14.25 -1.51
N GLU A 414 -3.09 -15.45 -1.05
CA GLU A 414 -3.18 -16.64 -1.91
C GLU A 414 -4.20 -16.43 -3.05
N MET A 415 -5.39 -15.90 -2.74
CA MET A 415 -6.41 -15.58 -3.76
C MET A 415 -5.86 -14.59 -4.79
N GLU A 416 -5.19 -13.54 -4.33
CA GLU A 416 -4.61 -12.51 -5.21
C GLU A 416 -3.53 -13.08 -6.12
N LEU A 417 -2.58 -13.85 -5.58
CA LEU A 417 -1.52 -14.48 -6.37
C LEU A 417 -2.09 -15.47 -7.39
N LYS A 418 -3.10 -16.25 -7.01
CA LYS A 418 -3.80 -17.16 -7.94
C LYS A 418 -4.46 -16.41 -9.09
N LEU A 419 -5.11 -15.28 -8.81
CA LEU A 419 -5.71 -14.43 -9.85
C LEU A 419 -4.63 -13.86 -10.79
N LEU A 420 -3.49 -13.41 -10.27
CA LEU A 420 -2.38 -12.90 -11.09
C LEU A 420 -1.80 -13.99 -12.00
N THR A 421 -1.59 -15.21 -11.50
CA THR A 421 -1.13 -16.35 -12.31
C THR A 421 -2.05 -16.63 -13.49
N LEU A 422 -3.37 -16.58 -13.28
CA LEU A 422 -4.38 -16.80 -14.32
C LEU A 422 -4.47 -15.62 -15.30
N MET A 423 -4.30 -14.39 -14.83
CA MET A 423 -4.34 -13.18 -15.65
C MET A 423 -3.14 -13.06 -16.58
N ARG A 424 -1.96 -13.54 -16.17
CA ARG A 424 -0.72 -13.43 -16.95
C ARG A 424 -0.82 -13.90 -18.42
N PRO A 425 -1.20 -15.15 -18.72
CA PRO A 425 -1.29 -15.63 -20.11
C PRO A 425 -2.37 -14.90 -20.92
N LEU A 426 -3.40 -14.39 -20.26
CA LEU A 426 -4.53 -13.69 -20.88
C LEU A 426 -4.19 -12.25 -21.27
N LEU A 427 -3.33 -11.58 -20.50
CA LEU A 427 -2.84 -10.23 -20.79
C LEU A 427 -1.65 -10.23 -21.76
N PHE A 428 -0.79 -11.25 -21.71
CA PHE A 428 0.46 -11.30 -22.49
C PHE A 428 0.63 -12.57 -23.35
N PRO A 429 -0.20 -12.79 -24.39
CA PRO A 429 -0.21 -14.05 -25.16
C PRO A 429 1.06 -14.31 -26.02
N ARG A 430 1.92 -13.31 -26.21
CA ARG A 430 2.98 -13.31 -27.25
C ARG A 430 4.42 -13.55 -26.75
N LYS A 431 4.68 -13.70 -25.44
CA LYS A 431 6.05 -13.85 -24.91
C LYS A 431 6.50 -15.30 -24.63
N PHE A 432 5.75 -16.32 -25.06
CA PHE A 432 6.13 -17.73 -24.86
C PHE A 432 6.59 -18.42 -26.15
N LYS A 433 7.88 -18.24 -26.46
CA LYS A 433 8.69 -19.21 -27.22
C LYS A 433 10.11 -19.20 -26.66
N HIS A 434 10.28 -19.79 -25.49
CA HIS A 434 11.47 -20.55 -25.08
C HIS A 434 11.27 -21.00 -23.63
N GLY A 435 10.42 -22.02 -23.47
CA GLY A 435 10.47 -22.84 -22.25
C GLY A 435 11.77 -23.63 -22.27
N PHE A 436 12.49 -23.59 -21.15
CA PHE A 436 13.54 -24.53 -20.82
C PHE A 436 12.97 -25.95 -20.90
N SER A 437 13.30 -26.69 -21.97
CA SER A 437 13.22 -28.14 -21.94
C SER A 437 14.46 -28.65 -21.21
N ILE A 438 14.26 -29.14 -19.99
CA ILE A 438 15.18 -30.09 -19.36
C ILE A 438 15.21 -31.30 -20.30
N SER A 439 16.34 -31.51 -21.00
CA SER A 439 16.62 -32.75 -21.70
C SER A 439 17.78 -33.43 -21.01
N GLU A 440 17.51 -34.63 -20.53
CA GLU A 440 18.49 -35.60 -20.10
C GLU A 440 19.50 -35.90 -21.21
N ASN A 441 20.67 -36.35 -20.76
CA ASN A 441 21.88 -36.67 -21.50
C ASN A 441 21.69 -37.67 -22.67
N ASN A 442 22.39 -37.46 -23.79
CA ASN A 442 23.58 -38.26 -24.21
C ASN A 442 23.94 -38.15 -25.72
N THR A 443 25.22 -37.82 -25.96
CA THR A 443 26.18 -38.28 -27.00
C THR A 443 25.91 -38.30 -28.52
N LYS A 444 26.84 -37.63 -29.23
CA LYS A 444 27.44 -37.87 -30.59
C LYS A 444 26.48 -37.73 -31.80
N GLU A 445 26.81 -37.18 -32.97
CA GLU A 445 28.08 -37.07 -33.69
C GLU A 445 27.97 -35.98 -34.79
N ALA A 446 29.10 -35.62 -35.41
CA ALA A 446 29.30 -34.49 -36.32
C ALA A 446 28.75 -34.65 -37.76
N ARG A 447 28.35 -33.52 -38.38
CA ARG A 447 28.84 -32.95 -39.67
C ARG A 447 27.87 -31.90 -40.26
N MET A 448 28.43 -30.82 -40.80
CA MET A 448 27.78 -29.78 -41.63
C MET A 448 27.99 -30.12 -43.14
N PRO A 449 27.60 -29.26 -44.11
CA PRO A 449 26.22 -28.97 -44.56
C PRO A 449 26.08 -29.09 -46.11
N ASP A 450 24.91 -29.35 -46.67
CA ASP A 450 24.60 -28.85 -48.03
C ASP A 450 23.11 -28.90 -48.41
N GLY A 451 22.70 -27.99 -49.31
CA GLY A 451 21.66 -28.28 -50.31
C GLY A 451 20.20 -27.88 -50.05
N SER A 452 19.89 -26.59 -50.27
CA SER A 452 18.75 -26.07 -51.08
C SER A 452 17.31 -26.63 -50.97
N GLU A 453 16.40 -25.66 -50.77
CA GLU A 453 15.07 -25.50 -51.39
C GLU A 453 13.78 -26.01 -50.71
N LYS A 454 13.01 -25.00 -50.26
CA LYS A 454 11.56 -24.82 -50.39
C LYS A 454 10.65 -26.01 -50.03
N LYS A 455 10.06 -25.91 -48.83
CA LYS A 455 8.60 -26.01 -48.62
C LYS A 455 8.25 -25.52 -47.20
N GLU A 456 7.80 -24.27 -47.12
CA GLU A 456 7.06 -23.76 -45.96
C GLU A 456 5.76 -24.57 -45.80
N ALA A 457 5.75 -25.53 -44.88
CA ALA A 457 4.53 -26.11 -44.34
C ALA A 457 4.25 -25.44 -42.99
N PHE A 458 3.57 -24.30 -43.04
CA PHE A 458 2.88 -23.67 -41.92
C PHE A 458 1.85 -24.66 -41.32
N ARG A 459 2.25 -25.49 -40.36
CA ARG A 459 1.30 -26.18 -39.46
C ARG A 459 0.81 -25.18 -38.42
N LYS A 460 -0.07 -24.28 -38.87
CA LYS A 460 -0.83 -23.36 -38.02
C LYS A 460 -1.94 -24.20 -37.37
N GLY A 461 -1.71 -24.63 -36.12
CA GLY A 461 -2.78 -25.16 -35.28
C GLY A 461 -3.91 -24.13 -35.21
N SER A 462 -5.05 -24.48 -35.79
CA SER A 462 -6.26 -23.68 -35.85
C SER A 462 -6.71 -23.27 -34.45
N LEU A 463 -6.48 -22.01 -34.07
CA LEU A 463 -7.26 -21.37 -33.00
C LEU A 463 -8.74 -21.41 -33.45
N LYS A 464 -9.58 -22.20 -32.76
CA LYS A 464 -11.03 -22.19 -32.99
C LYS A 464 -11.56 -20.81 -32.58
N HIS A 465 -11.75 -19.95 -33.56
CA HIS A 465 -12.17 -18.56 -33.37
C HIS A 465 -13.67 -18.49 -33.05
N GLY A 466 -14.03 -18.34 -31.76
CA GLY A 466 -15.40 -18.04 -31.32
C GLY A 466 -15.76 -18.41 -29.86
N GLU A 467 -15.02 -19.31 -29.22
CA GLU A 467 -15.24 -19.72 -27.82
C GLU A 467 -14.43 -18.85 -26.84
N PRO A 468 -14.91 -18.61 -25.60
CA PRO A 468 -14.01 -18.14 -24.55
C PRO A 468 -12.89 -19.16 -24.39
N SER A 469 -11.63 -18.71 -24.30
CA SER A 469 -10.54 -19.66 -24.04
C SER A 469 -10.80 -20.39 -22.73
N HIS A 470 -10.37 -21.65 -22.63
CA HIS A 470 -10.48 -22.42 -21.40
C HIS A 470 -9.93 -21.64 -20.19
N ASP A 471 -8.82 -20.94 -20.39
CA ASP A 471 -8.20 -20.06 -19.39
C ASP A 471 -9.11 -18.91 -18.92
N LEU A 472 -9.95 -18.35 -19.82
CA LEU A 472 -10.91 -17.29 -19.48
C LEU A 472 -12.07 -17.83 -18.63
N MET A 473 -12.52 -19.05 -18.92
CA MET A 473 -13.53 -19.74 -18.10
C MET A 473 -12.97 -20.07 -16.71
N ILE A 474 -11.72 -20.54 -16.62
CA ILE A 474 -11.05 -20.80 -15.35
C ILE A 474 -10.92 -19.52 -14.52
N LEU A 475 -10.52 -18.40 -15.16
CA LEU A 475 -10.44 -17.10 -14.49
C LEU A 475 -11.80 -16.67 -13.94
N ALA A 476 -12.85 -16.70 -14.76
CA ALA A 476 -14.19 -16.28 -14.33
C ALA A 476 -14.75 -17.15 -13.19
N THR A 477 -14.54 -18.47 -13.27
CA THR A 477 -14.94 -19.42 -12.22
C THR A 477 -14.16 -19.19 -10.93
N THR A 478 -12.85 -18.90 -11.03
CA THR A 478 -11.99 -18.65 -9.87
C THR A 478 -12.42 -17.36 -9.17
N VAL A 479 -12.65 -16.27 -9.92
CA VAL A 479 -13.14 -14.99 -9.36
C VAL A 479 -14.49 -15.19 -8.67
N PHE A 480 -15.41 -15.92 -9.30
CA PHE A 480 -16.70 -16.26 -8.70
C PHE A 480 -16.52 -17.04 -7.38
N SER A 481 -15.61 -18.02 -7.34
CA SER A 481 -15.34 -18.77 -6.10
C SER A 481 -14.75 -17.88 -5.00
N CYS A 482 -13.81 -16.99 -5.34
CA CYS A 482 -13.16 -16.09 -4.38
C CYS A 482 -14.14 -15.11 -3.73
N VAL A 483 -15.17 -14.65 -4.46
CA VAL A 483 -16.12 -13.64 -3.95
C VAL A 483 -17.41 -14.28 -3.44
N SER A 484 -18.01 -15.20 -4.21
CA SER A 484 -19.34 -15.73 -3.92
C SER A 484 -19.36 -16.97 -3.03
N THR A 485 -18.23 -17.69 -2.89
CA THR A 485 -18.15 -18.93 -2.08
C THR A 485 -17.21 -18.82 -0.88
N SER A 486 -16.65 -17.64 -0.63
CA SER A 486 -15.78 -17.35 0.50
C SER A 486 -16.54 -17.44 1.83
N LYS A 487 -16.27 -18.49 2.61
CA LYS A 487 -16.90 -18.71 3.94
C LYS A 487 -16.51 -17.68 5.00
N GLN A 488 -15.50 -16.85 4.75
CA GLN A 488 -14.87 -15.97 5.75
C GLN A 488 -15.03 -14.47 5.45
N ASN A 489 -15.85 -14.07 4.46
CA ASN A 489 -15.94 -12.68 3.97
C ASN A 489 -14.58 -12.06 3.56
N ILE A 490 -13.57 -12.89 3.32
CA ILE A 490 -12.25 -12.46 2.83
C ILE A 490 -12.39 -12.28 1.32
N GLN A 491 -12.08 -11.08 0.84
CA GLN A 491 -12.08 -10.73 -0.58
C GLN A 491 -10.69 -10.30 -1.04
N PRO A 492 -10.33 -10.53 -2.32
CA PRO A 492 -9.12 -9.97 -2.92
C PRO A 492 -9.09 -8.45 -2.83
N ASP A 493 -7.91 -7.86 -3.00
CA ASP A 493 -7.78 -6.42 -3.11
C ASP A 493 -8.73 -5.82 -4.16
N LYS A 494 -9.35 -4.70 -3.81
CA LYS A 494 -10.39 -4.06 -4.61
C LYS A 494 -9.87 -3.68 -5.99
N GLU A 495 -8.63 -3.20 -6.10
CA GLU A 495 -8.05 -2.81 -7.39
C GLU A 495 -7.89 -4.03 -8.31
N ILE A 496 -7.31 -5.12 -7.79
CA ILE A 496 -7.15 -6.38 -8.53
C ILE A 496 -8.51 -6.90 -9.00
N LEU A 497 -9.51 -6.87 -8.13
CA LEU A 497 -10.83 -7.39 -8.45
C LEU A 497 -11.54 -6.55 -9.52
N VAL A 498 -11.46 -5.21 -9.44
CA VAL A 498 -12.00 -4.30 -10.46
C VAL A 498 -11.36 -4.58 -11.82
N ASP A 499 -10.03 -4.68 -11.86
CA ASP A 499 -9.28 -4.87 -13.10
C ASP A 499 -9.58 -6.24 -13.75
N VAL A 500 -9.67 -7.30 -12.95
CA VAL A 500 -10.05 -8.64 -13.44
C VAL A 500 -11.48 -8.65 -13.99
N ILE A 501 -12.44 -8.05 -13.28
CA ILE A 501 -13.83 -7.97 -13.74
C ILE A 501 -13.93 -7.13 -15.02
N MET A 502 -13.26 -5.99 -15.07
CA MET A 502 -13.21 -5.15 -16.26
C MET A 502 -12.62 -5.91 -17.45
N PHE A 503 -11.53 -6.65 -17.24
CA PHE A 503 -10.94 -7.50 -18.28
C PHE A 503 -11.94 -8.56 -18.79
N LEU A 504 -12.57 -9.31 -17.88
CA LEU A 504 -13.56 -10.32 -18.21
C LEU A 504 -14.75 -9.72 -18.97
N TRP A 505 -15.22 -8.55 -18.54
CA TRP A 505 -16.30 -7.80 -19.19
C TRP A 505 -15.93 -7.39 -20.61
N GLN A 506 -14.74 -6.80 -20.84
CA GLN A 506 -14.30 -6.40 -22.18
C GLN A 506 -14.18 -7.61 -23.13
N LYS A 507 -13.69 -8.74 -22.63
CA LYS A 507 -13.65 -9.99 -23.41
C LYS A 507 -15.05 -10.54 -23.69
N CYS A 508 -15.95 -10.51 -22.71
CA CYS A 508 -17.33 -10.94 -22.88
C CYS A 508 -18.07 -10.06 -23.91
N LYS A 509 -17.94 -8.73 -23.79
CA LYS A 509 -18.53 -7.76 -24.72
C LYS A 509 -18.05 -7.97 -26.16
N THR A 510 -16.76 -8.16 -26.36
CA THR A 510 -16.19 -8.45 -27.69
C THR A 510 -16.59 -9.82 -28.23
N GLY A 511 -16.68 -10.84 -27.36
CA GLY A 511 -17.18 -12.18 -27.72
C GLY A 511 -18.64 -12.16 -28.18
N LEU A 512 -19.52 -11.55 -27.40
CA LEU A 512 -20.96 -11.44 -27.71
C LEU A 512 -21.22 -10.60 -28.98
N GLN A 513 -20.51 -9.49 -29.16
CA GLN A 513 -20.63 -8.67 -30.39
C GLN A 513 -20.22 -9.44 -31.66
N ARG A 514 -19.24 -10.35 -31.57
CA ARG A 514 -18.82 -11.17 -32.72
C ARG A 514 -19.87 -12.20 -33.10
N ILE A 515 -20.56 -12.78 -32.11
CA ILE A 515 -21.65 -13.75 -32.34
C ILE A 515 -22.85 -13.08 -33.03
N GLN A 516 -23.19 -11.84 -32.65
CA GLN A 516 -24.26 -11.08 -33.31
C GLN A 516 -23.97 -10.74 -34.78
N LYS A 517 -22.71 -10.58 -35.16
CA LYS A 517 -22.31 -10.22 -36.54
C LYS A 517 -22.20 -11.41 -37.50
N SER A 518 -22.08 -12.64 -36.98
CA SER A 518 -21.97 -13.86 -37.78
C SER A 518 -23.35 -14.48 -38.03
N GLY A 519 -24.14 -13.87 -38.91
CA GLY A 519 -25.42 -14.42 -39.35
C GLY A 519 -25.24 -15.50 -40.42
N SER A 520 -25.50 -16.78 -40.10
CA SER A 520 -25.78 -17.83 -41.09
C SER A 520 -26.49 -19.05 -40.45
N ASP A 521 -27.48 -19.60 -41.14
CA ASP A 521 -28.53 -20.47 -40.56
C ASP A 521 -28.09 -21.91 -40.20
N CYS A 522 -26.96 -22.42 -40.69
CA CYS A 522 -26.41 -23.72 -40.27
C CYS A 522 -25.57 -23.62 -38.98
N LEU A 523 -25.22 -22.40 -38.57
CA LEU A 523 -24.43 -22.11 -37.37
C LEU A 523 -25.28 -21.95 -36.10
N LYS A 524 -26.62 -22.01 -36.17
CA LYS A 524 -27.53 -21.74 -35.04
C LYS A 524 -27.29 -22.65 -33.82
N TYR A 525 -26.96 -23.93 -34.00
CA TYR A 525 -26.74 -24.87 -32.88
C TYR A 525 -25.35 -24.70 -32.25
N ILE A 526 -24.32 -24.50 -33.07
CA ILE A 526 -22.94 -24.24 -32.61
C ILE A 526 -22.85 -22.85 -31.94
N HIS A 527 -23.56 -21.85 -32.46
CA HIS A 527 -23.68 -20.54 -31.82
C HIS A 527 -24.46 -20.61 -30.50
N LYS A 528 -25.50 -21.45 -30.37
CA LYS A 528 -26.19 -21.66 -29.08
C LYS A 528 -25.21 -22.13 -27.99
N TYR A 529 -24.47 -23.22 -28.22
CA TYR A 529 -23.49 -23.73 -27.24
C TYR A 529 -22.38 -22.71 -26.90
N LYS A 530 -21.84 -22.03 -27.92
CA LYS A 530 -20.80 -21.00 -27.73
C LYS A 530 -21.33 -19.74 -27.03
N ALA A 531 -22.58 -19.36 -27.30
CA ALA A 531 -23.25 -18.26 -26.61
C ALA A 531 -23.49 -18.60 -25.14
N TYR A 532 -23.88 -19.84 -24.81
CA TYR A 532 -24.07 -20.27 -23.41
C TYR A 532 -22.82 -20.11 -22.57
N GLN A 533 -21.62 -20.36 -23.12
CA GLN A 533 -20.37 -20.16 -22.38
C GLN A 533 -20.10 -18.68 -22.09
N TRP A 534 -20.31 -17.78 -23.07
CA TRP A 534 -20.18 -16.34 -22.86
C TRP A 534 -21.26 -15.77 -21.92
N VAL A 535 -22.48 -16.29 -21.99
CA VAL A 535 -23.58 -15.97 -21.08
C VAL A 535 -23.26 -16.45 -19.66
N HIS A 536 -22.63 -17.63 -19.51
CA HIS A 536 -22.19 -18.11 -18.21
C HIS A 536 -21.11 -17.22 -17.59
N VAL A 537 -20.14 -16.76 -18.38
CA VAL A 537 -19.16 -15.74 -17.93
C VAL A 537 -19.86 -14.45 -17.54
N LEU A 538 -20.83 -13.98 -18.34
CA LEU A 538 -21.59 -12.78 -18.05
C LEU A 538 -22.38 -12.88 -16.76
N TRP A 539 -23.02 -14.04 -16.53
CA TRP A 539 -23.73 -14.34 -15.30
C TRP A 539 -22.80 -14.35 -14.09
N MET A 540 -21.62 -14.99 -14.18
CA MET A 540 -20.62 -14.96 -13.10
C MET A 540 -20.18 -13.54 -12.78
N ILE A 541 -19.94 -12.69 -13.79
CA ILE A 541 -19.60 -11.27 -13.58
C ILE A 541 -20.75 -10.56 -12.85
N ASN A 542 -21.99 -10.74 -13.31
CA ASN A 542 -23.17 -10.12 -12.72
C ASN A 542 -23.41 -10.53 -11.26
N GLU A 543 -23.05 -11.76 -10.88
CA GLU A 543 -23.11 -12.23 -9.49
C GLU A 543 -22.00 -11.68 -8.60
N VAL A 544 -20.79 -11.51 -9.15
CA VAL A 544 -19.62 -11.04 -8.39
C VAL A 544 -19.70 -9.55 -8.06
N ILE A 545 -20.20 -8.72 -8.98
CA ILE A 545 -20.26 -7.26 -8.80
C ILE A 545 -21.06 -6.83 -7.55
N PRO A 546 -22.30 -7.28 -7.30
CA PRO A 546 -23.09 -6.86 -6.14
C PRO A 546 -22.56 -7.46 -4.82
N LYS A 547 -21.88 -8.61 -4.89
CA LYS A 547 -21.26 -9.26 -3.72
C LYS A 547 -19.88 -8.69 -3.38
N SER A 548 -19.36 -7.76 -4.19
CA SER A 548 -18.09 -7.07 -3.98
C SER A 548 -18.30 -5.58 -3.77
N SER A 549 -17.31 -4.88 -3.23
CA SER A 549 -17.33 -3.41 -3.07
C SER A 549 -17.17 -2.63 -4.40
N ILE A 550 -17.46 -3.28 -5.53
CA ILE A 550 -17.23 -2.79 -6.89
C ILE A 550 -18.42 -2.02 -7.43
N ALA A 551 -19.65 -2.39 -7.03
CA ALA A 551 -20.87 -1.70 -7.43
C ALA A 551 -20.76 -0.17 -7.23
N ASP A 552 -20.14 0.27 -6.13
CA ASP A 552 -19.94 1.69 -5.80
C ASP A 552 -18.88 2.38 -6.67
N THR A 553 -18.01 1.62 -7.34
CA THR A 553 -16.84 2.16 -8.06
C THR A 553 -17.13 2.39 -9.54
N ASN A 554 -17.98 1.54 -10.14
CA ASN A 554 -18.34 1.64 -11.55
C ASN A 554 -19.79 1.21 -11.80
N VAL A 555 -20.71 2.05 -11.32
CA VAL A 555 -22.17 1.86 -11.46
C VAL A 555 -22.57 1.69 -12.93
N VAL A 556 -21.90 2.39 -13.85
CA VAL A 556 -22.17 2.34 -15.29
C VAL A 556 -21.85 0.96 -15.87
N MET A 557 -20.69 0.39 -15.51
CA MET A 557 -20.32 -0.96 -15.95
C MET A 557 -21.29 -1.99 -15.40
N PHE A 558 -21.68 -1.88 -14.12
CA PHE A 558 -22.66 -2.79 -13.52
C PHE A 558 -24.00 -2.73 -14.25
N ALA A 559 -24.53 -1.53 -14.49
CA ALA A 559 -25.77 -1.36 -15.25
C ALA A 559 -25.66 -1.94 -16.66
N GLU A 560 -24.55 -1.73 -17.36
CA GLU A 560 -24.35 -2.29 -18.71
C GLU A 560 -24.30 -3.84 -18.68
N VAL A 561 -23.63 -4.44 -17.70
CA VAL A 561 -23.56 -5.89 -17.52
C VAL A 561 -24.96 -6.46 -17.26
N THR A 562 -25.69 -5.90 -16.31
CA THR A 562 -27.03 -6.40 -15.92
C THR A 562 -28.05 -6.22 -17.04
N LEU A 563 -28.04 -5.07 -17.74
CA LEU A 563 -28.93 -4.84 -18.89
C LEU A 563 -28.64 -5.82 -20.03
N ARG A 564 -27.36 -6.07 -20.35
CA ARG A 564 -27.02 -7.05 -21.38
C ARG A 564 -27.42 -8.47 -21.02
N LEU A 565 -27.24 -8.87 -19.76
CA LEU A 565 -27.66 -10.20 -19.31
C LEU A 565 -29.18 -10.35 -19.39
N SER A 566 -29.92 -9.33 -18.92
CA SER A 566 -31.39 -9.31 -18.95
C SER A 566 -31.92 -9.40 -20.38
N ALA A 567 -31.39 -8.59 -21.30
CA ALA A 567 -31.78 -8.63 -22.71
C ALA A 567 -31.51 -9.99 -23.36
N ILE A 568 -30.41 -10.68 -23.02
CA ILE A 568 -30.15 -12.02 -23.55
C ILE A 568 -31.15 -13.04 -22.98
N LEU A 569 -31.47 -12.96 -21.69
CA LEU A 569 -32.43 -13.86 -21.05
C LEU A 569 -33.85 -13.67 -21.59
N GLU A 570 -34.29 -12.43 -21.82
CA GLU A 570 -35.57 -12.11 -22.46
C GLU A 570 -35.66 -12.70 -23.87
N ASN A 571 -34.65 -12.48 -24.70
CA ASN A 571 -34.60 -13.06 -26.05
C ASN A 571 -34.64 -14.60 -26.03
N VAL A 572 -34.04 -15.24 -25.02
CA VAL A 572 -34.07 -16.71 -24.88
C VAL A 572 -35.45 -17.19 -24.38
N ALA A 573 -36.15 -16.39 -23.58
CA ALA A 573 -37.50 -16.71 -23.11
C ALA A 573 -38.58 -16.53 -24.20
N ASP A 574 -38.39 -15.57 -25.10
CA ASP A 574 -39.27 -15.31 -26.25
C ASP A 574 -39.02 -16.27 -27.45
N SER A 575 -37.97 -17.09 -27.37
CA SER A 575 -37.58 -18.12 -28.37
C SER A 575 -38.19 -19.49 -28.06
#